data_AF-A0A3N4K434-F1
#
_entry.id   AF-A0A3N4K434-F1
#
_cell.length_a   1.000
_cell.length_b   1.000
_cell.length_c   1.000
_cell.angle_alpha   90.00
_cell.angle_beta   90.00
_cell.angle_gamma   90.00
#
_symmetry.space_group_name_H-M   'P 1'
#
loop_
_entity.id
_entity.type
_entity.pdbx_description
1 polymer ?
#
loop_
_entity_poly.entity_id
_entity_poly.type
_entity_poly.pdbx_seq_one_letter_code
_entity_poly.pdbx_strand_id
1 'polypeptide(L)'
;NCSAQALLSSQSHFQVQKCQLQETLEAAGHIVIFYSVYHCELNFIKYFWHLAKVYTRVHCEYSFPSLVRTVPITLAQVSDILI
;
A
#
# COMPACT_ATOMS: atom_id res chain seq x y z
N ASN A 1 2.80 -30.48 -3.73
CA ASN A 1 1.36 -30.46 -4.03
C ASN A 1 0.64 -31.47 -3.16
N CYS A 2 0.22 -31.06 -1.96
CA CYS A 2 -0.59 -31.88 -1.08
C CYS A 2 -2.06 -31.79 -1.52
N SER A 3 -2.67 -32.93 -1.84
CA SER A 3 -4.03 -33.04 -2.38
C SER A 3 -5.11 -32.42 -1.49
N ALA A 4 -4.87 -32.37 -0.17
CA ALA A 4 -5.84 -31.82 0.78
C ALA A 4 -5.96 -30.29 0.70
N GLN A 5 -4.85 -29.56 0.49
CA GLN A 5 -4.90 -28.10 0.40
C GLN A 5 -5.64 -27.65 -0.86
N ALA A 6 -5.36 -28.28 -2.00
CA ALA A 6 -6.07 -28.00 -3.25
C ALA A 6 -7.57 -28.31 -3.14
N LEU A 7 -7.92 -29.43 -2.50
CA LEU A 7 -9.32 -29.84 -2.29
C LEU A 7 -10.08 -28.90 -1.34
N LEU A 8 -9.41 -28.41 -0.29
CA LEU A 8 -9.99 -27.42 0.61
C LEU A 8 -10.15 -26.09 -0.12
N SER A 9 -9.12 -25.58 -0.78
CA SER A 9 -9.20 -24.32 -1.53
C SER A 9 -10.26 -24.34 -2.64
N SER A 10 -10.61 -25.51 -3.20
CA SER A 10 -11.67 -25.62 -4.21
C SER A 10 -13.09 -25.60 -3.64
N GLN A 11 -13.28 -25.68 -2.31
CA GLN A 11 -14.62 -25.60 -1.73
C GLN A 11 -15.19 -24.19 -1.90
N SER A 12 -16.49 -24.11 -2.20
CA SER A 12 -17.18 -22.85 -2.46
C SER A 12 -17.08 -21.87 -1.29
N HIS A 13 -17.13 -22.33 -0.04
CA HIS A 13 -17.01 -21.44 1.11
C HIS A 13 -15.65 -20.75 1.16
N PHE A 14 -14.56 -21.45 0.85
CA PHE A 14 -13.22 -20.86 0.84
C PHE A 14 -13.02 -19.91 -0.33
N GLN A 15 -13.66 -20.16 -1.48
CA GLN A 15 -13.60 -19.26 -2.63
C GLN A 15 -14.34 -17.94 -2.40
N VAL A 16 -15.40 -17.97 -1.58
CA VAL A 16 -16.23 -16.79 -1.27
C VAL A 16 -15.74 -16.06 0.00
N GLN A 17 -14.98 -16.74 0.87
CA GLN A 17 -14.45 -16.17 2.10
C GLN A 17 -13.49 -15.02 1.80
N LYS A 18 -13.84 -13.81 2.25
CA LYS A 18 -12.95 -12.66 2.22
C LYS A 18 -11.85 -12.84 3.27
N CYS A 19 -10.69 -12.22 3.03
CA CYS A 19 -9.65 -12.23 4.06
C CYS A 19 -10.11 -11.40 5.26
N GLN A 20 -9.70 -11.80 6.48
CA GLN A 20 -10.09 -11.11 7.71
C GLN A 20 -9.81 -9.60 7.67
N LEU A 21 -8.71 -9.20 7.03
CA LEU A 21 -8.35 -7.78 6.87
C LEU A 21 -9.37 -7.04 6.00
N GLN A 22 -9.81 -7.65 4.89
CA GLN A 22 -10.83 -7.05 4.04
C GLN A 22 -12.16 -6.92 4.78
N GLU A 23 -12.59 -7.96 5.51
CA GLU A 23 -13.82 -7.91 6.31
C GLU A 23 -13.77 -6.81 7.37
N THR A 24 -12.63 -6.67 8.07
CA THR A 24 -12.43 -5.65 9.10
C THR A 24 -12.50 -4.23 8.52
N LEU A 25 -11.87 -4.01 7.37
CA LEU A 25 -11.84 -2.70 6.71
C LEU A 25 -13.22 -2.33 6.14
N GLU A 26 -13.90 -3.28 5.49
CA GLU A 26 -15.25 -3.07 4.97
C GLU A 26 -16.27 -2.82 6.10
N ALA A 27 -16.15 -3.53 7.23
CA ALA A 27 -16.99 -3.30 8.41
C ALA A 27 -16.79 -1.90 9.04
N ALA A 28 -15.61 -1.30 8.87
CA ALA A 28 -15.32 0.08 9.24
C ALA A 28 -15.78 1.11 8.19
N GLY A 29 -16.40 0.67 7.09
CA GLY A 29 -16.88 1.54 6.01
C GLY A 29 -15.84 1.90 4.94
N HIS A 30 -14.68 1.24 4.93
CA HIS A 30 -13.65 1.46 3.93
C HIS A 30 -13.86 0.60 2.68
N ILE A 31 -13.39 1.10 1.54
CA ILE A 31 -13.35 0.36 0.27
C ILE A 31 -11.97 -0.29 0.14
N VAL A 32 -11.94 -1.59 -0.17
CA VAL A 32 -10.70 -2.34 -0.39
C VAL A 32 -10.46 -2.51 -1.89
N ILE A 33 -9.34 -1.97 -2.37
CA ILE A 33 -8.93 -2.04 -3.78
C ILE A 33 -7.73 -2.99 -3.88
N PHE A 34 -7.87 -4.08 -4.63
CA PHE A 34 -6.79 -5.01 -4.90
C PHE A 34 -6.06 -4.63 -6.20
N TYR A 35 -4.75 -4.46 -6.11
CA TYR A 35 -3.88 -4.24 -7.28
C TYR A 35 -3.26 -5.56 -7.73
N SER A 36 -2.95 -5.66 -9.03
CA SER A 36 -2.17 -6.79 -9.52
C SER A 36 -0.76 -6.77 -8.95
N VAL A 37 -0.26 -7.95 -8.56
CA VAL A 37 1.05 -8.13 -7.94
C VAL A 37 2.20 -7.63 -8.83
N TYR A 38 2.02 -7.72 -10.15
CA TYR A 38 3.07 -7.43 -11.13
C TYR A 38 2.93 -6.06 -11.82
N HIS A 39 1.90 -5.29 -11.47
CA HIS A 39 1.61 -3.99 -12.09
C HIS A 39 1.60 -2.88 -11.04
N CYS A 40 2.76 -2.64 -10.42
CA CYS A 40 2.90 -1.62 -9.38
C CYS A 40 2.65 -0.19 -9.89
N GLU A 41 2.80 0.04 -11.20
CA GLU A 41 2.49 1.29 -11.90
C GLU A 41 1.01 1.67 -11.80
N LEU A 42 0.10 0.69 -11.61
CA LEU A 42 -1.33 0.94 -11.44
C LEU A 42 -1.67 1.39 -10.01
N ASN A 43 -0.76 1.26 -9.05
CA ASN A 43 -1.00 1.65 -7.67
C ASN A 43 -0.71 3.15 -7.48
N PHE A 44 -1.77 3.93 -7.29
CA PHE A 44 -1.69 5.40 -7.14
C PHE A 44 -0.68 5.84 -6.08
N ILE A 45 -0.53 5.08 -4.99
CA ILE A 45 0.38 5.45 -3.89
C ILE A 45 1.85 5.49 -4.34
N LYS A 46 2.21 4.77 -5.41
CA LYS A 46 3.58 4.76 -5.93
C LYS A 46 3.98 6.12 -6.49
N TYR A 47 3.05 6.86 -7.06
CA TYR A 47 3.28 8.21 -7.55
C TYR A 47 3.64 9.15 -6.40
N PHE A 48 2.85 9.16 -5.32
CA PHE A 48 3.13 9.94 -4.10
C PHE A 48 4.49 9.59 -3.51
N TRP A 49 4.80 8.29 -3.40
CA TRP A 49 6.12 7.85 -2.90
C TRP A 49 7.27 8.25 -3.80
N HIS A 50 7.08 8.28 -5.12
CA HIS A 50 8.10 8.73 -6.05
C HIS A 50 8.46 10.20 -5.79
N LEU A 51 7.44 11.08 -5.75
CA LEU A 51 7.62 12.50 -5.48
C LEU A 51 8.26 12.75 -4.10
N ALA A 52 7.72 12.11 -3.06
CA ALA A 52 8.25 12.24 -1.71
C ALA A 52 9.72 11.85 -1.64
N LYS A 53 10.13 10.77 -2.33
CA LYS A 53 11.53 10.36 -2.40
C LYS A 53 12.42 11.36 -3.14
N VAL A 54 11.95 11.93 -4.26
CA VAL A 54 12.71 12.94 -5.00
C VAL A 54 12.96 14.15 -4.11
N TYR A 55 11.90 14.69 -3.46
CA TYR A 55 12.04 15.82 -2.56
C TYR A 55 12.95 15.48 -1.36
N THR A 56 12.71 14.35 -0.69
CA THR A 56 13.53 13.94 0.47
C THR A 56 15.01 13.80 0.10
N ARG A 57 15.33 13.35 -1.12
CA ARG A 57 16.72 13.25 -1.61
C ARG A 57 17.38 14.61 -1.81
N VAL A 58 16.66 15.60 -2.34
CA VAL A 58 17.17 16.97 -2.51
C VAL A 58 17.48 17.61 -1.15
N HIS A 59 16.68 17.29 -0.12
CA HIS A 59 16.83 17.81 1.23
C HIS A 59 17.50 16.82 2.22
N CYS A 60 18.28 15.88 1.69
CA CYS A 60 18.90 14.83 2.50
C CYS A 60 20.20 15.30 3.15
N GLU A 61 20.25 15.29 4.48
CA GLU A 61 21.48 15.54 5.25
C GLU A 61 22.27 14.25 5.54
N TYR A 62 21.90 13.13 4.91
CA TYR A 62 22.53 11.81 5.06
C TYR A 62 22.61 11.29 6.50
N SER A 63 21.68 11.71 7.35
CA SER A 63 21.53 11.21 8.72
C SER A 63 20.12 10.67 8.95
N PHE A 64 20.02 9.59 9.75
CA PHE A 64 18.72 9.03 10.12
C PHE A 64 17.84 10.02 10.91
N PRO A 65 18.36 10.78 11.91
CA PRO A 65 17.56 11.79 12.59
C PRO A 65 17.02 12.88 11.66
N SER A 66 17.83 13.34 10.71
CA SER A 66 17.40 14.32 9.72
C SER A 66 16.33 13.73 8.81
N LEU A 67 16.47 12.46 8.38
CA LEU A 67 15.47 11.78 7.57
C LEU A 67 14.11 11.69 8.28
N VAL A 68 14.11 11.33 9.57
CA VAL A 68 12.87 11.24 10.38
C VAL A 68 12.16 12.59 10.45
N ARG A 69 12.89 13.71 10.50
CA ARG A 69 12.32 15.07 10.48
C ARG A 69 11.84 15.49 9.09
N THR A 70 12.59 15.16 8.05
CA THR A 70 12.32 15.61 6.68
C THR A 70 11.09 14.92 6.11
N VAL A 71 10.91 13.59 6.29
CA VAL A 71 9.83 12.82 5.66
C VAL A 71 8.41 13.38 5.90
N PRO A 72 7.99 13.74 7.14
CA PRO A 72 6.68 14.34 7.35
C PRO A 72 6.47 15.67 6.59
N ILE A 73 7.52 16.50 6.52
CA ILE A 73 7.49 17.78 5.81
C ILE A 73 7.32 17.54 4.31
N THR A 74 8.06 16.57 3.76
CA THR A 74 7.98 16.24 2.32
C THR A 74 6.61 15.70 1.95
N LEU A 75 6.02 14.85 2.80
CA LEU A 75 4.68 14.30 2.58
C LEU A 75 3.59 15.38 2.61
N ALA A 76 3.71 16.37 3.50
CA ALA A 76 2.79 17.51 3.52
C ALA A 76 2.87 18.32 2.22
N GLN A 77 4.08 18.63 1.74
CA GLN A 77 4.26 19.42 0.52
C GLN A 77 3.82 18.70 -0.75
N VAL A 78 4.04 17.38 -0.84
CA VAL A 78 3.59 16.58 -1.99
C VAL A 78 2.06 16.56 -2.08
N SER A 79 1.37 16.61 -0.93
CA SER A 79 -0.10 16.68 -0.90
C SER A 79 -0.61 17.99 -1.50
N ASP A 80 0.05 19.12 -1.23
CA ASP A 80 -0.37 20.45 -1.70
C ASP A 80 -0.15 20.67 -3.21
N ILE A 81 0.74 19.90 -3.84
CA ILE A 81 1.02 20.00 -5.28
C ILE A 81 -0.04 19.28 -6.12
N LEU A 82 -0.81 18.38 -5.52
CA LEU A 82 -1.70 17.45 -6.22
C LEU A 82 -3.20 17.75 -6.04
N ILE A 83 -3.53 18.74 -5.22
CA ILE A 83 -4.89 19.27 -5.01
C ILE A 83 -5.00 20.61 -5.74
#